data_AF-A0A7C7G451-F1
#
_entry.id   AF-A0A7C7G451-F1
#
_cell.length_a   1.000
_cell.length_b   1.000
_cell.length_c   1.000
_cell.angle_alpha   90.00
_cell.angle_beta   90.00
_cell.angle_gamma   90.00
#
_symmetry.space_group_name_H-M   'P 1'
#
loop_
_entity.id
_entity.type
_entity.pdbx_description
1 polymer ?
#
loop_
_entity_poly.entity_id
_entity_poly.type
_entity_poly.pdbx_seq_one_letter_code
_entity_poly.pdbx_strand_id
1 'polypeptide(L)'
;MSTTKYKKEDIVLVKSRAGNVIPNIHVRLLKRVVIEPRKGNKFDWPGVSGWDATPIYQKEIEILRKEWSIPFKKANKDLTFVCDDDIIKKIV
;
A
#
# COMPACT_ATOMS: atom_id res chain seq x y z
N MET A 1 2.40 -17.14 14.83
CA MET A 1 1.32 -16.12 14.87
C MET A 1 1.97 -14.77 14.61
N SER A 2 1.78 -14.20 13.41
CA SER A 2 2.39 -12.91 13.05
C SER A 2 1.65 -11.80 13.79
N THR A 3 2.29 -11.23 14.81
CA THR A 3 1.86 -9.99 15.47
C THR A 3 1.74 -8.90 14.43
N THR A 4 0.52 -8.45 14.12
CA THR A 4 0.27 -7.37 13.17
C THR A 4 0.90 -6.08 13.70
N LYS A 5 2.06 -5.73 13.16
CA LYS A 5 2.86 -4.53 13.51
C LYS A 5 2.09 -3.21 13.34
N TYR A 6 1.04 -3.22 12.52
CA TYR A 6 0.22 -2.06 12.19
C TYR A 6 -1.26 -2.38 12.38
N LYS A 7 -2.06 -1.36 12.64
CA LYS A 7 -3.52 -1.47 12.82
C LYS A 7 -4.28 -0.55 11.86
N LYS A 8 -5.60 -0.75 11.78
CA LYS A 8 -6.51 0.14 11.06
C LYS A 8 -6.37 1.59 11.57
N GLU A 9 -6.49 2.54 10.65
CA GLU A 9 -6.28 3.99 10.80
C GLU A 9 -4.84 4.43 11.05
N ASP A 10 -3.86 3.53 11.20
CA ASP A 10 -2.46 3.93 11.29
C ASP A 10 -2.03 4.68 10.01
N ILE A 11 -1.22 5.71 10.20
CA ILE A 11 -0.57 6.41 9.09
C ILE A 11 0.84 5.86 8.95
N VAL A 12 1.15 5.39 7.74
CA VAL A 12 2.43 4.76 7.44
C VAL A 12 3.05 5.38 6.20
N LEU A 13 4.38 5.37 6.16
CA LEU A 13 5.17 5.69 4.97
C LEU A 13 5.44 4.39 4.21
N VAL A 14 5.14 4.37 2.91
CA VAL A 14 5.26 3.18 2.07
C VAL A 14 6.15 3.45 0.87
N LYS A 15 6.93 2.45 0.47
CA LYS A 15 7.67 2.46 -0.79
C LYS A 15 6.81 1.93 -1.93
N SER A 16 7.14 2.34 -3.15
CA SER A 16 6.56 1.73 -4.34
C SER A 16 7.24 0.39 -4.64
N ARG A 17 6.42 -0.65 -4.86
CA ARG A 17 6.92 -1.95 -5.35
C ARG A 17 7.42 -1.89 -6.79
N ALA A 18 6.99 -0.89 -7.57
CA ALA A 18 7.40 -0.73 -8.97
C ALA A 18 8.83 -0.15 -9.14
N GLY A 19 9.50 0.23 -8.05
CA GLY A 19 10.90 0.64 -8.07
C GLY A 19 11.24 1.70 -7.03
N ASN A 20 12.50 1.70 -6.59
CA ASN A 20 13.01 2.59 -5.53
C ASN A 20 13.15 4.06 -5.97
N VAL A 21 13.03 4.35 -7.26
CA VAL A 21 13.08 5.71 -7.80
C VAL A 21 11.76 6.46 -7.62
N ILE A 22 10.65 5.72 -7.46
CA ILE A 22 9.32 6.31 -7.22
C ILE A 22 9.29 6.82 -5.77
N PRO A 23 8.85 8.07 -5.53
CA PRO A 23 8.76 8.63 -4.20
C PRO A 23 7.92 7.77 -3.26
N ASN A 24 8.39 7.65 -2.02
CA ASN A 24 7.59 7.08 -0.95
C ASN A 24 6.39 7.99 -0.68
N ILE A 25 5.26 7.39 -0.31
CA ILE A 25 4.04 8.15 0.00
C ILE A 25 3.47 7.78 1.36
N HIS A 26 2.71 8.70 1.92
CA HIS A 26 1.97 8.47 3.15
C HIS A 26 0.57 7.95 2.82
N VAL A 27 0.21 6.85 3.47
CA VAL A 27 -1.11 6.26 3.35
C VAL A 27 -1.71 6.02 4.72
N ARG A 28 -3.04 6.00 4.77
CA ARG A 28 -3.80 5.53 5.93
C ARG A 28 -4.28 4.12 5.67
N LEU A 29 -4.03 3.23 6.63
CA LEU A 29 -4.46 1.83 6.56
C LEU A 29 -5.97 1.73 6.84
N LEU A 30 -6.74 1.15 5.92
CA LEU A 30 -8.20 1.07 6.01
C LEU A 30 -8.68 -0.33 6.38
N LYS A 31 -8.19 -1.36 5.70
CA LYS A 31 -8.64 -2.74 5.90
C LYS A 31 -7.48 -3.72 5.74
N ARG A 32 -7.34 -4.62 6.70
CA ARG A 32 -6.37 -5.73 6.61
C ARG A 32 -6.85 -6.73 5.57
N VAL A 33 -5.95 -7.12 4.67
CA VAL A 33 -6.20 -8.14 3.65
C VAL A 33 -5.13 -9.22 3.79
N VAL A 34 -5.58 -10.46 3.97
CA VAL A 34 -4.73 -11.65 3.97
C VAL A 34 -5.36 -12.64 3.02
N ILE A 35 -4.66 -12.96 1.95
CA ILE A 35 -5.05 -13.97 0.97
C ILE A 35 -4.07 -15.13 1.16
N GLU A 36 -4.59 -16.28 1.57
CA GLU A 36 -3.77 -17.47 1.75
C GLU A 36 -3.23 -17.98 0.41
N PRO A 37 -2.03 -18.59 0.40
CA PRO A 37 -1.55 -19.29 -0.77
C PRO A 37 -2.55 -20.38 -1.17
N ARG A 38 -2.86 -20.46 -2.46
CA ARG A 38 -3.74 -21.51 -2.98
C ARG A 38 -3.03 -22.23 -4.11
N LYS A 39 -3.03 -23.56 -4.05
CA LYS A 39 -2.65 -24.37 -5.20
C LYS A 39 -3.71 -24.25 -6.28
N GLY A 40 -3.26 -23.94 -7.50
CA GLY A 40 -4.13 -23.88 -8.65
C GLY A 40 -3.88 -25.06 -9.59
N ASN A 41 -4.85 -25.35 -10.46
CA ASN A 41 -4.66 -26.39 -11.49
C ASN A 41 -3.64 -25.99 -12.57
N LYS A 42 -3.28 -24.70 -12.69
CA LYS A 42 -2.34 -24.17 -13.69
C LYS A 42 -1.28 -23.22 -13.14
N PHE A 43 -1.54 -22.55 -12.01
CA PHE A 43 -0.58 -21.65 -11.35
C PHE A 43 -0.89 -21.58 -9.86
N ASP A 44 0.15 -21.72 -9.05
CA ASP A 44 0.04 -21.58 -7.61
C ASP A 44 0.04 -20.10 -7.22
N TRP A 45 -1.01 -19.67 -6.53
CA TRP A 45 -1.06 -18.32 -6.00
C TRP A 45 -0.26 -18.26 -4.71
N PRO A 46 0.80 -17.43 -4.60
CA PRO A 46 1.71 -17.44 -3.46
C PRO A 46 1.10 -16.85 -2.17
N GLY A 47 -0.15 -16.37 -2.22
CA GLY A 47 -0.76 -15.62 -1.15
C GLY A 47 -0.22 -14.19 -1.08
N VAL A 48 -0.94 -13.31 -0.39
CA VAL A 48 -0.48 -11.94 -0.15
C VAL A 48 -1.05 -11.43 1.16
N SER A 49 -0.22 -10.71 1.91
CA SER A 49 -0.64 -10.01 3.13
C SER A 49 -0.35 -8.52 2.99
N GLY A 50 -1.35 -7.70 3.32
CA GLY A 50 -1.24 -6.26 3.17
C GLY A 50 -2.48 -5.53 3.66
N TRP A 51 -2.67 -4.33 3.13
CA TRP A 51 -3.72 -3.42 3.55
C TRP A 51 -4.32 -2.71 2.34
N ASP A 52 -5.65 -2.63 2.29
CA ASP A 52 -6.30 -1.56 1.56
C ASP A 52 -5.99 -0.26 2.31
N ALA A 53 -5.56 0.75 1.56
CA ALA A 53 -5.11 2.02 2.10
C ALA A 53 -5.55 3.18 1.20
N THR A 54 -5.46 4.40 1.72
CA THR A 54 -5.72 5.62 0.95
C THR A 54 -4.56 6.61 1.11
N PRO A 55 -4.06 7.23 0.03
CA PRO A 55 -3.04 8.28 0.15
C PRO A 55 -3.60 9.50 0.88
N ILE A 56 -2.84 10.10 1.78
CA ILE A 56 -3.35 11.16 2.66
C ILE A 56 -2.95 12.59 2.23
N TYR A 57 -1.89 12.73 1.44
CA TYR A 57 -1.38 14.04 1.01
C TYR A 57 -1.60 14.27 -0.49
N GLN A 58 -2.35 15.33 -0.81
CA GLN A 58 -2.64 15.70 -2.20
C GLN A 58 -1.36 16.08 -2.98
N LYS A 59 -0.39 16.71 -2.30
CA LYS A 59 0.90 17.06 -2.91
C LYS A 59 1.67 15.83 -3.41
N GLU A 60 1.66 14.74 -2.64
CA GLU A 60 2.31 13.49 -3.04
C GLU A 60 1.61 12.86 -4.23
N ILE A 61 0.27 12.84 -4.21
CA ILE A 61 -0.55 12.41 -5.35
C ILE A 61 -0.20 13.19 -6.61
N GLU A 62 -0.04 14.51 -6.51
CA GLU A 62 0.30 15.35 -7.67
C GLU A 62 1.68 15.03 -8.25
N ILE A 63 2.68 14.77 -7.41
CA ILE A 63 4.01 14.34 -7.83
C ILE A 63 3.90 12.99 -8.54
N LEU A 64 3.26 11.99 -7.91
CA LEU A 64 3.07 10.67 -8.50
C LEU A 64 2.33 10.72 -9.84
N ARG A 65 1.32 11.59 -9.96
CA ARG A 65 0.56 11.74 -11.21
C ARG A 65 1.37 12.42 -12.31
N LYS A 66 2.08 13.51 -11.99
CA LYS A 66 2.82 14.32 -12.98
C LYS A 66 4.10 13.64 -13.45
N GLU A 67 4.85 13.06 -12.53
CA GLU A 67 6.20 12.54 -12.83
C GLU A 67 6.18 11.04 -13.12
N TRP A 68 5.24 10.29 -12.53
CA TRP A 68 5.21 8.82 -12.60
C TRP A 68 3.97 8.26 -13.28
N SER A 69 3.07 9.12 -13.78
CA SER A 69 1.81 8.73 -14.43
C SER A 69 0.92 7.81 -13.59
N ILE A 70 1.06 7.86 -12.25
CA ILE A 70 0.24 7.06 -11.34
C ILE A 70 -1.12 7.76 -11.19
N PRO A 71 -2.25 7.07 -11.47
CA PRO A 71 -3.55 7.71 -11.70
C PRO A 71 -4.32 8.08 -10.42
N PHE A 72 -3.62 8.42 -9.32
CA PHE A 72 -4.27 9.00 -8.15
C PHE A 72 -4.80 10.41 -8.48
N LYS A 73 -6.00 10.70 -7.99
CA LYS A 73 -6.78 11.92 -8.21
C LYS A 73 -7.00 12.69 -6.91
N LYS A 74 -7.40 12.04 -5.82
CA LYS A 74 -7.86 12.69 -4.58
C LYS A 74 -7.38 11.99 -3.32
N ALA A 75 -6.75 12.76 -2.44
CA ALA A 75 -6.35 12.32 -1.11
C ALA A 75 -7.55 11.90 -0.25
N ASN A 76 -7.37 10.88 0.58
CA ASN A 76 -8.38 10.25 1.45
C ASN A 76 -9.61 9.71 0.69
N LYS A 77 -9.52 9.53 -0.64
CA LYS A 77 -10.61 9.02 -1.48
C LYS A 77 -10.17 7.88 -2.37
N ASP A 78 -9.03 8.01 -3.03
CA ASP A 78 -8.52 6.92 -3.85
C ASP A 78 -8.04 5.76 -2.98
N LEU A 79 -8.23 4.55 -3.49
CA LEU A 79 -7.81 3.33 -2.82
C LEU A 79 -6.56 2.77 -3.50
N THR A 80 -5.69 2.20 -2.68
CA THR A 80 -4.51 1.47 -3.13
C THR A 80 -4.27 0.28 -2.21
N PHE A 81 -3.54 -0.72 -2.70
CA PHE A 81 -3.14 -1.88 -1.92
C PHE A 81 -1.66 -1.78 -1.56
N VAL A 82 -1.34 -1.96 -0.28
CA VAL A 82 0.02 -1.91 0.25
C VAL A 82 0.38 -3.25 0.84
N CYS A 83 1.45 -3.87 0.36
CA CYS A 83 1.95 -5.11 0.94
C CYS A 83 2.72 -4.82 2.24
N ASP A 84 2.75 -5.77 3.17
CA ASP A 84 3.41 -5.57 4.47
C ASP A 84 4.89 -5.21 4.36
N ASP A 85 5.58 -5.77 3.38
CA ASP A 85 7.00 -5.56 3.07
C ASP A 85 7.28 -4.21 2.38
N ASP A 86 6.24 -3.52 1.92
CA ASP A 86 6.32 -2.18 1.34
C ASP A 86 6.17 -1.09 2.41
N ILE A 87 5.80 -1.44 3.65
CA ILE A 87 5.66 -0.48 4.75
C ILE A 87 7.03 -0.22 5.38
N ILE A 88 7.53 1.01 5.22
CA ILE A 88 8.83 1.44 5.76
C ILE A 88 8.72 1.67 7.27
N LYS A 89 7.78 2.53 7.68
CA LYS A 89 7.58 2.88 9.09
C LYS A 89 6.19 3.44 9.35
N LYS A 90 5.76 3.32 10.61
CA LYS A 90 4.62 4.05 11.16
C LYS A 90 5.00 5.49 11.47
N ILE A 91 4.09 6.42 11.23
CA ILE A 91 4.27 7.85 11.49
C ILE A 91 3.46 8.30 12.70
N VAL A 92 2.19 7.87 12.78
CA VAL A 92 1.25 8.17 13.87
C VAL A 92 0.48 6.92 14.23
#